data_AF-A0A6G6X6M8-F1
#
_entry.id   AF-A0A6G6X6M8-F1
#
_cell.length_a   1.000
_cell.length_b   1.000
_cell.length_c   1.000
_cell.angle_alpha   90.00
_cell.angle_beta   90.00
_cell.angle_gamma   90.00
#
_symmetry.space_group_name_H-M   'P 1'
#
loop_
_entity.id
_entity.type
_entity.pdbx_description
1 polymer ?
#
loop_
_entity_poly.entity_id
_entity_poly.type
_entity_poly.pdbx_seq_one_letter_code
_entity_poly.pdbx_strand_id
1 'polypeptide(L)'
;MEIKTPWTTRRKLIIGFGASALAGAAIIGGRLGYSREEDFVIAMTKRALPDATIPSAALEHFARDYVSELHGNRLDSLNKLVLLSAALSAQGVDMLLGSTEKYKNFRRTTVTQFLIKSNYFATDGGKTGPLEYYGNLPCGQNPFSQFG
;
A
#
# COMPACT_ATOMS: atom_id res chain seq x y z
N MET A 1 -25.88 -51.66 -24.81
CA MET A 1 -24.44 -51.61 -25.11
C MET A 1 -23.82 -50.57 -24.20
N GLU A 2 -23.24 -51.03 -23.10
CA GLU A 2 -22.45 -50.20 -22.19
C GLU A 2 -21.02 -50.10 -22.74
N ILE A 3 -20.47 -48.89 -22.79
CA ILE A 3 -19.05 -48.68 -23.08
C ILE A 3 -18.41 -48.06 -21.83
N LYS A 4 -17.43 -48.80 -21.32
CA LYS A 4 -16.64 -48.54 -20.11
C LYS A 4 -15.76 -47.30 -20.27
N THR A 5 -15.61 -46.57 -19.16
CA THR A 5 -14.73 -45.41 -18.90
C THR A 5 -13.26 -45.64 -19.27
N PRO A 6 -12.49 -44.52 -19.37
CA PRO A 6 -11.34 -44.43 -18.47
C PRO A 6 -11.37 -43.15 -17.62
N TRP A 7 -11.09 -43.36 -16.34
CA TRP A 7 -10.69 -42.34 -15.38
C TRP A 7 -9.34 -41.70 -15.78
N THR A 8 -9.12 -40.50 -15.21
CA THR A 8 -7.85 -39.74 -15.07
C THR A 8 -7.24 -39.10 -16.32
N THR A 9 -7.21 -37.75 -16.35
CA THR A 9 -5.98 -36.97 -16.09
C THR A 9 -6.28 -35.47 -16.03
N ARG A 10 -5.93 -34.87 -14.90
CA ARG A 10 -5.86 -33.42 -14.67
C ARG A 10 -4.81 -32.79 -15.58
N ARG A 11 -5.17 -31.79 -16.40
CA ARG A 11 -4.26 -30.77 -16.99
C ARG A 11 -5.13 -29.65 -17.60
N LYS A 12 -5.42 -28.60 -16.82
CA LYS A 12 -4.78 -27.27 -16.94
C LYS A 12 -4.80 -26.71 -18.36
N LEU A 13 -5.79 -25.87 -18.65
CA LEU A 13 -5.66 -24.79 -19.63
C LEU A 13 -6.56 -23.62 -19.22
N ILE A 14 -6.19 -23.01 -18.10
CA ILE A 14 -6.54 -21.62 -17.77
C ILE A 14 -5.61 -20.77 -18.64
N ILE A 15 -6.09 -20.26 -19.77
CA ILE A 15 -5.45 -19.17 -20.51
C ILE A 15 -6.57 -18.23 -20.95
N GLY A 16 -6.55 -17.01 -20.39
CA GLY A 16 -7.37 -15.89 -20.79
C GLY A 16 -8.37 -15.45 -19.73
N PHE A 17 -8.10 -14.31 -19.09
CA PHE A 17 -9.02 -13.52 -18.24
C PHE A 17 -9.25 -13.97 -16.79
N GLY A 18 -8.20 -14.39 -16.07
CA GLY A 18 -8.31 -14.75 -14.65
C GLY A 18 -7.02 -14.58 -13.85
N ALA A 19 -6.33 -13.44 -13.96
CA ALA A 19 -5.17 -13.13 -13.12
C ALA A 19 -5.52 -12.23 -11.92
N SER A 20 -6.80 -12.17 -11.52
CA SER A 20 -7.28 -11.25 -10.47
C SER A 20 -7.77 -11.96 -9.20
N ALA A 21 -7.60 -13.29 -9.08
CA ALA A 21 -8.20 -14.06 -7.98
C ALA A 21 -7.21 -14.83 -7.08
N LEU A 22 -5.89 -14.67 -7.28
CA LEU A 22 -4.87 -15.36 -6.47
C LEU A 22 -3.72 -14.47 -5.97
N ALA A 23 -3.93 -13.16 -5.92
CA ALA A 23 -3.05 -12.23 -5.19
C ALA A 23 -3.67 -11.76 -3.85
N GLY A 24 -4.82 -12.32 -3.46
CA GLY A 24 -5.63 -11.87 -2.32
C GLY A 24 -5.42 -12.60 -1.00
N ALA A 25 -4.54 -13.60 -0.92
CA ALA A 25 -4.46 -14.48 0.27
C ALA A 25 -3.02 -14.75 0.76
N ALA A 26 -2.08 -13.82 0.53
CA ALA A 26 -0.69 -13.98 0.98
C ALA A 26 -0.15 -12.87 1.91
N ILE A 27 -0.99 -11.92 2.38
CA ILE A 27 -0.51 -10.80 3.22
C ILE A 27 -1.22 -10.76 4.59
N ILE A 28 -1.62 -11.91 5.12
CA ILE A 28 -2.11 -12.01 6.50
C ILE A 28 -1.52 -13.28 7.10
N GLY A 29 -0.28 -13.20 7.56
CA GLY A 29 0.35 -14.34 8.23
C GLY A 29 1.87 -14.27 8.24
N GLY A 30 2.40 -13.49 9.18
CA GLY A 30 3.74 -13.71 9.72
C GLY A 30 4.92 -13.45 8.79
N ARG A 31 5.48 -12.24 8.86
CA ARG A 31 6.93 -12.11 8.73
C ARG A 31 7.45 -11.01 9.67
N LEU A 32 8.39 -11.45 10.50
CA LEU A 32 9.18 -10.70 11.46
C LEU A 32 9.83 -9.49 10.78
N GLY A 33 9.52 -8.29 11.27
CA GLY A 33 10.19 -7.03 10.92
C GLY A 33 10.05 -6.56 9.48
N TYR A 34 9.59 -5.32 9.31
CA TYR A 34 9.75 -4.62 8.04
C TYR A 34 11.25 -4.48 7.79
N SER A 35 11.77 -5.25 6.84
CA SER A 35 13.21 -5.27 6.54
C SER A 35 13.61 -4.15 5.59
N ARG A 36 12.60 -3.46 5.02
CA ARG A 36 12.73 -2.41 4.03
C ARG A 36 11.88 -1.20 4.40
N GLU A 37 12.37 -0.03 4.06
CA GLU A 37 11.73 1.28 4.24
C GLU A 37 10.35 1.31 3.58
N GLU A 38 10.22 0.72 2.39
CA GLU A 38 8.98 0.68 1.64
C GLU A 38 7.89 -0.11 2.39
N ASP A 39 8.23 -1.24 3.00
CA ASP A 39 7.23 -2.07 3.68
C ASP A 39 6.64 -1.34 4.90
N PHE A 40 7.45 -0.55 5.60
CA PHE A 40 6.99 0.30 6.70
C PHE A 40 6.02 1.39 6.19
N VAL A 41 6.35 2.03 5.07
CA VAL A 41 5.49 3.04 4.43
C VAL A 41 4.17 2.43 3.97
N ILE A 42 4.19 1.23 3.36
CA ILE A 42 2.99 0.48 2.96
C ILE A 42 2.11 0.18 4.17
N ALA A 43 2.70 -0.36 5.24
CA ALA A 43 1.97 -0.71 6.45
C ALA A 43 1.33 0.53 7.11
N MET A 44 2.07 1.63 7.20
CA MET A 44 1.58 2.90 7.73
C MET A 44 0.41 3.44 6.93
N THR A 45 0.53 3.45 5.59
CA THR A 45 -0.49 4.00 4.69
C THR A 45 -1.77 3.17 4.75
N LYS A 46 -1.64 1.85 4.68
CA LYS A 46 -2.77 0.92 4.80
C LYS A 46 -3.51 1.05 6.14
N ARG A 47 -2.78 1.24 7.24
CA ARG A 47 -3.37 1.48 8.57
C ARG A 47 -4.06 2.83 8.70
N ALA A 48 -3.60 3.83 7.96
CA ALA A 48 -4.21 5.16 7.98
C ALA A 48 -5.50 5.23 7.15
N LEU A 49 -5.69 4.32 6.19
CA LEU A 49 -6.84 4.27 5.29
C LEU A 49 -7.52 2.89 5.35
N PRO A 50 -8.08 2.50 6.51
CA PRO A 50 -8.61 1.15 6.70
C PRO A 50 -9.80 0.82 5.79
N ASP A 51 -10.59 1.84 5.41
CA ASP A 51 -11.81 1.67 4.61
C ASP A 51 -11.58 1.81 3.09
N ALA A 52 -10.36 2.17 2.68
CA ALA A 52 -10.04 2.37 1.27
C ALA A 52 -9.62 1.06 0.61
N THR A 53 -10.18 0.77 -0.57
CA THR A 53 -9.70 -0.34 -1.39
C THR A 53 -8.45 0.09 -2.14
N ILE A 54 -7.26 -0.32 -1.69
CA ILE A 54 -5.99 0.07 -2.34
C ILE A 54 -5.30 -1.17 -2.94
N PRO A 55 -5.08 -1.22 -4.26
CA PRO A 55 -4.29 -2.29 -4.88
C PRO A 55 -2.86 -2.32 -4.33
N SER A 56 -2.33 -3.52 -4.06
CA SER A 56 -0.95 -3.67 -3.55
C SER A 56 0.09 -3.00 -4.45
N ALA A 57 -0.07 -3.09 -5.78
CA ALA A 57 0.81 -2.45 -6.73
C ALA A 57 0.84 -0.91 -6.59
N ALA A 58 -0.28 -0.28 -6.24
CA ALA A 58 -0.35 1.15 -6.00
C ALA A 58 0.41 1.55 -4.73
N LEU A 59 0.29 0.75 -3.67
CA LEU A 59 1.05 0.96 -2.42
C LEU A 59 2.54 0.74 -2.62
N GLU A 60 2.94 -0.30 -3.36
CA GLU A 60 4.35 -0.59 -3.67
C GLU A 60 4.96 0.50 -4.54
N HIS A 61 4.24 0.99 -5.53
CA HIS A 61 4.70 2.10 -6.38
C HIS A 61 4.87 3.37 -5.55
N PHE A 62 3.86 3.73 -4.76
CA PHE A 62 3.94 4.86 -3.84
C PHE A 62 5.13 4.75 -2.88
N ALA A 63 5.33 3.59 -2.27
CA ALA A 63 6.37 3.42 -1.28
C ALA A 63 7.77 3.56 -1.89
N ARG A 64 8.01 3.03 -3.09
CA ARG A 64 9.26 3.24 -3.84
C ARG A 64 9.48 4.72 -4.16
N ASP A 65 8.46 5.39 -4.71
CA ASP A 65 8.55 6.81 -5.06
C ASP A 65 8.81 7.65 -3.81
N TYR A 66 8.04 7.44 -2.75
CA TYR A 66 8.17 8.17 -1.49
C TYR A 66 9.57 8.01 -0.88
N VAL A 67 10.07 6.77 -0.76
CA VAL A 67 11.40 6.51 -0.22
C VAL A 67 12.49 7.13 -1.08
N SER A 68 12.35 7.08 -2.41
CA SER A 68 13.32 7.68 -3.34
C SER A 68 13.40 9.21 -3.24
N GLU A 69 12.30 9.88 -2.88
CA GLU A 69 12.20 11.32 -2.68
C GLU A 69 12.69 11.77 -1.28
N LEU A 70 12.90 10.83 -0.35
CA LEU A 70 13.40 11.15 0.99
C LEU A 70 14.92 11.31 1.00
N HIS A 71 15.38 12.43 1.55
CA HIS A 71 16.80 12.72 1.72
C HIS A 71 17.12 13.27 3.12
N GLY A 72 18.38 13.13 3.54
CA GLY A 72 18.92 13.66 4.80
C GLY A 72 18.13 13.21 6.04
N ASN A 73 17.79 14.16 6.91
CA ASN A 73 17.15 13.91 8.21
C ASN A 73 15.83 13.12 8.12
N ARG A 74 15.10 13.20 7.00
CA ARG A 74 13.83 12.46 6.84
C ARG A 74 14.08 10.98 6.55
N LEU A 75 15.08 10.67 5.72
CA LEU A 75 15.48 9.29 5.45
C LEU A 75 16.02 8.64 6.72
N ASP A 76 16.88 9.35 7.48
CA ASP A 76 17.38 8.86 8.77
C ASP A 76 16.27 8.59 9.78
N SER A 77 15.24 9.44 9.80
CA SER A 77 14.08 9.25 10.67
C SER A 77 13.28 8.01 10.27
N LEU A 78 13.07 7.79 8.98
CA LEU A 78 12.42 6.59 8.47
C LEU A 78 13.23 5.33 8.84
N ASN A 79 14.54 5.34 8.65
CA ASN A 79 15.42 4.21 8.99
C ASN A 79 15.34 3.84 10.48
N LYS A 80 15.29 4.85 11.36
CA LYS A 80 15.08 4.65 12.81
C LYS A 80 13.71 4.04 13.10
N LEU A 81 12.66 4.48 12.42
CA LEU A 81 11.31 3.92 12.57
C LEU A 81 11.23 2.49 12.05
N VAL A 82 11.89 2.17 10.94
CA VAL A 82 11.99 0.81 10.39
C VAL A 82 12.69 -0.09 11.41
N LEU A 83 13.84 0.33 11.92
CA LEU A 83 14.57 -0.41 12.97
C LEU A 83 13.71 -0.64 14.22
N LEU A 84 12.99 0.38 14.67
CA LEU A 84 12.07 0.26 15.80
C LEU A 84 10.91 -0.69 15.50
N SER A 85 10.39 -0.65 14.26
CA SER A 85 9.32 -1.55 13.81
C SER A 85 9.77 -3.00 13.69
N ALA A 86 11.07 -3.27 13.49
CA ALA A 86 11.61 -4.62 13.54
C ALA A 86 11.46 -5.23 14.94
N ALA A 87 11.55 -4.40 15.99
CA ALA A 87 11.35 -4.83 17.38
C ALA A 87 9.87 -4.84 17.82
N LEU A 88 9.08 -3.84 17.39
CA LEU A 88 7.74 -3.59 17.95
C LEU A 88 6.58 -3.80 16.97
N SER A 89 6.84 -4.15 15.71
CA SER A 89 5.91 -4.01 14.56
C SER A 89 5.48 -2.55 14.30
N ALA A 90 4.89 -2.27 13.14
CA ALA A 90 4.36 -0.93 12.85
C ALA A 90 3.25 -0.52 13.82
N GLN A 91 2.49 -1.49 14.34
CA GLN A 91 1.47 -1.22 15.35
C GLN A 91 2.06 -0.75 16.66
N GLY A 92 3.14 -1.38 17.12
CA GLY A 92 3.81 -0.98 18.35
C GLY A 92 4.49 0.38 18.21
N VAL A 93 5.00 0.70 17.02
CA VAL A 93 5.53 2.05 16.72
C VAL A 93 4.41 3.10 16.83
N ASP A 94 3.24 2.85 16.25
CA ASP A 94 2.07 3.74 16.40
C ASP A 94 1.65 3.91 17.85
N MET A 95 1.65 2.84 18.65
CA MET A 95 1.28 2.90 20.06
C MET A 95 2.31 3.69 20.89
N LEU A 96 3.60 3.51 20.61
CA LEU A 96 4.68 4.13 21.37
C LEU A 96 4.86 5.62 21.00
N LEU A 97 4.82 5.94 19.70
CA LEU A 97 5.16 7.26 19.19
C LEU A 97 3.94 8.06 18.71
N GLY A 98 2.74 7.47 18.70
CA GLY A 98 1.51 8.11 18.21
C GLY A 98 1.13 9.40 18.92
N SER A 99 1.58 9.60 20.16
CA SER A 99 1.38 10.84 20.91
C SER A 99 2.38 11.94 20.55
N THR A 100 3.53 11.58 19.95
CA THR A 100 4.59 12.53 19.62
C THR A 100 4.26 13.33 18.36
N GLU A 101 4.39 14.66 18.44
CA GLU A 101 4.09 15.55 17.31
C GLU A 101 4.96 15.25 16.07
N LYS A 102 6.23 14.88 16.29
CA LYS A 102 7.13 14.51 15.19
C LYS A 102 6.60 13.31 14.40
N TYR A 103 6.16 12.25 15.09
CA TYR A 103 5.64 11.05 14.43
C TYR A 103 4.28 11.30 13.79
N LYS A 104 3.38 12.04 14.45
CA LYS A 104 2.10 12.46 13.85
C LYS A 104 2.30 13.23 12.56
N ASN A 105 3.22 14.20 12.56
CA ASN A 105 3.54 15.00 11.37
C ASN A 105 4.15 14.14 10.26
N PHE A 106 5.04 13.22 10.61
CA PHE A 106 5.59 12.25 9.65
C PHE A 106 4.46 11.42 9.02
N ARG A 107 3.63 10.76 9.84
CA ARG A 107 2.51 9.94 9.37
C ARG A 107 1.54 10.75 8.51
N ARG A 108 1.14 11.93 8.96
CA ARG A 108 0.23 12.82 8.22
C ARG A 108 0.84 13.19 6.87
N THR A 109 2.11 13.57 6.83
CA THR A 109 2.79 13.94 5.58
C THR A 109 2.85 12.75 4.61
N THR A 110 3.24 11.57 5.08
CA THR A 110 3.30 10.34 4.26
C THR A 110 1.92 10.04 3.65
N VAL A 111 0.88 10.02 4.47
CA VAL A 111 -0.49 9.71 4.01
C VAL A 111 -1.00 10.80 3.07
N THR A 112 -0.80 12.07 3.39
CA THR A 112 -1.21 13.19 2.52
C THR A 112 -0.52 13.11 1.16
N GLN A 113 0.76 12.75 1.10
CA GLN A 113 1.47 12.55 -0.18
C GLN A 113 0.84 11.43 -1.02
N PHE A 114 0.45 10.31 -0.39
CA PHE A 114 -0.29 9.26 -1.09
C PHE A 114 -1.64 9.75 -1.63
N LEU A 115 -2.42 10.45 -0.81
CA LEU A 115 -3.75 10.95 -1.18
C LEU A 115 -3.70 11.96 -2.34
N ILE A 116 -2.70 12.86 -2.33
CA ILE A 116 -2.52 13.86 -3.39
C ILE A 116 -2.09 13.19 -4.71
N LYS A 117 -1.21 12.19 -4.64
CA LYS A 117 -0.69 11.47 -5.82
C LYS A 117 -1.59 10.29 -6.24
N SER A 118 -2.84 10.23 -5.76
CA SER A 118 -3.82 9.19 -6.11
C SER A 118 -5.14 9.79 -6.55
N ASN A 119 -6.06 8.95 -7.04
CA ASN A 119 -7.44 9.35 -7.35
C ASN A 119 -8.34 9.51 -6.11
N TYR A 120 -7.78 9.64 -4.90
CA TYR A 120 -8.56 9.68 -3.67
C TYR A 120 -9.59 10.81 -3.63
N PHE A 121 -9.27 11.97 -4.21
CA PHE A 121 -10.17 13.12 -4.24
C PHE A 121 -11.13 13.11 -5.46
N ALA A 122 -10.87 12.25 -6.45
CA ALA A 122 -11.73 12.06 -7.62
C ALA A 122 -12.75 10.93 -7.40
N THR A 123 -12.41 9.96 -6.55
CA THR A 123 -13.31 8.91 -6.06
C THR A 123 -13.84 9.36 -4.69
N ASP A 124 -14.97 8.84 -4.21
CA ASP A 124 -15.49 9.18 -2.86
C ASP A 124 -14.61 8.54 -1.76
N GLY A 125 -13.35 8.98 -1.66
CA GLY A 125 -12.33 8.44 -0.77
C GLY A 125 -12.00 6.97 -0.99
N GLY A 126 -12.12 6.46 -2.22
CA GLY A 126 -11.91 5.03 -2.52
C GLY A 126 -13.06 4.10 -2.09
N LYS A 127 -14.24 4.66 -1.77
CA LYS A 127 -15.45 3.87 -1.44
C LYS A 127 -16.15 3.27 -2.67
N THR A 128 -16.06 3.96 -3.81
CA THR A 128 -16.74 3.58 -5.05
C THR A 128 -15.87 2.79 -6.02
N GLY A 129 -14.58 2.60 -5.70
CA GLY A 129 -13.63 1.90 -6.55
C GLY A 129 -12.22 1.89 -5.96
N PRO A 130 -11.29 1.12 -6.56
CA PRO A 130 -9.92 1.03 -6.08
C PRO A 130 -9.18 2.37 -6.19
N LEU A 131 -8.36 2.69 -5.18
CA LEU A 131 -7.47 3.84 -5.22
C LEU A 131 -6.29 3.57 -6.14
N GLU A 132 -6.18 4.34 -7.21
CA GLU A 132 -5.06 4.27 -8.15
C GLU A 132 -3.99 5.30 -7.75
N TYR A 133 -2.73 4.89 -7.84
CA TYR A 133 -1.59 5.78 -7.61
C TYR A 133 -1.03 6.28 -8.95
N TYR A 134 -0.98 7.60 -9.11
CA TYR A 134 -0.58 8.27 -10.35
C TYR A 134 0.87 8.76 -10.33
N GLY A 135 1.58 8.65 -9.20
CA GLY A 135 2.95 9.16 -9.08
C GLY A 135 2.99 10.68 -9.07
N ASN A 136 4.06 11.26 -9.62
CA ASN A 136 4.15 12.70 -9.80
C ASN A 136 3.15 13.14 -10.88
N LEU A 137 2.03 13.71 -10.44
CA LEU A 137 1.01 14.24 -11.33
C LEU A 137 1.64 15.27 -12.27
N PRO A 138 1.45 15.17 -13.59
CA PRO A 138 1.91 16.19 -14.51
C PRO A 138 1.25 17.52 -14.14
N CYS A 139 2.04 18.60 -14.18
CA CYS A 139 1.60 19.95 -13.88
C CYS A 139 0.27 20.27 -14.61
N GLY A 140 -0.83 20.37 -13.87
CA GLY A 140 -2.16 20.64 -14.43
C GLY A 140 -3.31 19.85 -13.82
N GLN A 141 -3.04 18.70 -13.20
CA GLN A 141 -4.07 17.94 -12.47
C GLN A 141 -4.07 18.28 -10.98
N ASN A 142 -4.31 19.54 -10.63
CA ASN A 142 -4.56 19.90 -9.24
C ASN A 142 -5.99 19.43 -8.85
N PRO A 143 -6.17 18.42 -7.98
CA PRO A 143 -7.50 17.97 -7.57
C PRO A 143 -8.30 19.05 -6.83
N PHE A 144 -7.64 20.12 -6.39
CA PHE A 144 -8.27 21.27 -5.75
C PHE A 144 -8.70 22.38 -6.74
N SER A 145 -8.35 22.28 -8.01
CA SER A 145 -8.72 23.30 -9.03
C SER A 145 -10.23 23.39 -9.28
N GLN A 146 -10.96 22.31 -9.07
CA GLN A 146 -12.42 22.24 -9.23
C GLN A 146 -13.22 22.93 -8.11
N PHE A 147 -12.56 23.38 -7.03
CA PHE A 147 -13.20 24.08 -5.90
C PHE A 147 -12.91 25.59 -5.89
N GLY A 148 -12.26 26.10 -6.94
CA GLY A 148 -11.92 27.53 -7.10
C GLY A 148 -12.99 28.33 -7.82
#